data_AF-A0A9P1IB95-F1
#
_entry.id   AF-A0A9P1IB95-F1
#
_cell.length_a   1.000
_cell.length_b   1.000
_cell.length_c   1.000
_cell.angle_alpha   90.00
_cell.angle_beta   90.00
_cell.angle_gamma   90.00
#
_symmetry.space_group_name_H-M   'P 1'
#
loop_
_entity.id
_entity.type
_entity.pdbx_description
1 polymer ?
#
loop_
_entity_poly.entity_id
_entity_poly.type
_entity_poly.pdbx_seq_one_letter_code
_entity_poly.pdbx_strand_id
1 'polypeptide(L)'
;MTESCRPAENEITINLIIYIIQGIYGISSCIVYFLNIKALHYHRNNLDRTFSLLYTSCAAMSILYFLDHYLIRRFVKLGYFCEEILEAFSEPTYFLNPYKTISSYCPIVILVFHCLIAIHRFCVVAMPVKGVQVWDKYRRVFTLIGYLIPLFFMWFMIPCKSYAEVDTEGIGGLDIEYVKVFSLSSSFFAAWAAAIFGVLTLGFTIWMLILLSKMSFRKMKSTEASLIIFEVFMTASTMVYAFTEAMLYYSIHVLANKELKATIIHYRNFAIDIFILPQAWTLLFLSKTVRLYLFRFCGRKIGMNFSSSNDYNNSNRKITRVASSFIPNPDMLKT
;
A
#
# COMPACT_ATOMS: atom_id res chain seq x y z
N MET A 1 -35.11 -21.13 3.19
CA MET A 1 -34.91 -19.84 3.86
C MET A 1 -34.90 -18.79 2.78
N THR A 2 -35.79 -17.80 2.82
CA THR A 2 -35.77 -16.68 1.88
C THR A 2 -34.53 -15.86 2.17
N GLU A 3 -33.50 -15.99 1.34
CA GLU A 3 -32.25 -15.24 1.41
C GLU A 3 -32.58 -13.75 1.24
N SER A 4 -32.59 -12.98 2.33
CA SER A 4 -32.90 -11.57 2.28
C SER A 4 -31.63 -10.75 1.98
N CYS A 5 -31.72 -9.87 0.99
CA CYS A 5 -30.69 -8.89 0.65
C CYS A 5 -30.36 -7.94 1.84
N ARG A 6 -31.28 -7.81 2.80
CA ARG A 6 -31.14 -6.95 3.98
C ARG A 6 -30.68 -7.75 5.21
N PRO A 7 -29.62 -7.29 5.92
CA PRO A 7 -29.25 -7.76 7.25
C PRO A 7 -30.36 -7.55 8.29
N ALA A 8 -30.23 -8.20 9.45
CA ALA A 8 -31.06 -7.87 10.60
C ALA A 8 -30.80 -6.42 11.06
N GLU A 9 -31.84 -5.69 11.46
CA GLU A 9 -31.80 -4.24 11.75
C GLU A 9 -30.74 -3.83 12.80
N ASN A 10 -30.54 -4.68 13.81
CA ASN A 10 -29.50 -4.50 14.84
C ASN A 10 -28.07 -4.62 14.26
N GLU A 11 -27.87 -5.50 13.28
CA GLU A 11 -26.57 -5.70 12.63
C GLU A 11 -26.27 -4.61 11.60
N ILE A 12 -27.30 -4.07 10.93
CA ILE A 12 -27.17 -2.89 10.06
C ILE A 12 -26.59 -1.72 10.86
N THR A 13 -27.15 -1.45 12.05
CA THR A 13 -26.75 -0.30 12.87
C THR A 13 -25.29 -0.40 13.31
N ILE A 14 -24.85 -1.58 13.77
CA ILE A 14 -23.46 -1.82 14.19
C ILE A 14 -22.51 -1.67 12.99
N ASN A 15 -22.82 -2.30 11.86
CA ASN A 15 -21.98 -2.24 10.67
C ASN A 15 -21.91 -0.83 10.08
N LEU A 16 -23.02 -0.07 10.13
CA LEU A 16 -23.05 1.32 9.71
C LEU A 16 -22.10 2.17 10.55
N ILE A 17 -22.15 2.06 11.88
CA ILE A 17 -21.24 2.78 12.79
C ILE A 17 -19.78 2.42 12.48
N ILE A 18 -19.49 1.13 12.33
CA ILE A 18 -18.14 0.67 11.96
C ILE A 18 -17.73 1.35 10.66
N TYR A 19 -18.50 1.23 9.57
CA TYR A 19 -18.15 1.78 8.26
C TYR A 19 -18.06 3.31 8.24
N ILE A 20 -18.82 4.04 9.08
CA ILE A 20 -18.65 5.48 9.27
C ILE A 20 -17.28 5.78 9.87
N ILE A 21 -16.91 5.10 10.95
CA ILE A 21 -15.59 5.25 11.58
C ILE A 21 -14.48 4.94 10.57
N GLN A 22 -14.64 3.85 9.80
CA GLN A 22 -13.69 3.47 8.76
C GLN A 22 -13.59 4.49 7.64
N GLY A 23 -14.71 5.11 7.27
CA GLY A 23 -14.75 6.22 6.30
C GLY A 23 -13.97 7.43 6.79
N ILE A 24 -14.19 7.85 8.04
CA ILE A 24 -13.53 9.02 8.63
C ILE A 24 -12.02 8.85 8.62
N TYR A 25 -11.49 7.74 9.15
CA TYR A 25 -10.04 7.54 9.19
C TYR A 25 -9.46 7.25 7.80
N GLY A 26 -10.21 6.59 6.92
CA GLY A 26 -9.77 6.24 5.58
C GLY A 26 -9.69 7.43 4.63
N ILE A 27 -10.71 8.29 4.62
CA ILE A 27 -10.70 9.56 3.89
C ILE A 27 -9.58 10.45 4.41
N SER A 28 -9.41 10.54 5.74
CA SER A 28 -8.31 11.29 6.35
C SER A 28 -6.95 10.78 5.85
N SER A 29 -6.77 9.46 5.77
CA SER A 29 -5.56 8.84 5.25
C SER A 29 -5.34 9.11 3.75
N CYS A 30 -6.41 9.10 2.94
CA CYS A 30 -6.34 9.46 1.52
C CYS A 30 -5.90 10.91 1.32
N ILE A 31 -6.39 11.83 2.14
CA ILE A 31 -5.94 13.24 2.14
C ILE A 31 -4.45 13.30 2.48
N VAL A 32 -3.99 12.58 3.52
CA VAL A 32 -2.57 12.54 3.88
C VAL A 32 -1.73 11.96 2.74
N TYR A 33 -2.16 10.90 2.07
CA TYR A 33 -1.49 10.37 0.90
C TYR A 33 -1.34 11.41 -0.21
N PHE A 34 -2.42 12.11 -0.54
CA PHE A 34 -2.39 13.16 -1.56
C PHE A 34 -1.41 14.29 -1.20
N LEU A 35 -1.38 14.69 0.07
CA LEU A 35 -0.43 15.69 0.57
C LEU A 35 1.02 15.18 0.52
N ASN A 36 1.26 13.93 0.89
CA ASN A 36 2.58 13.29 0.81
C ASN A 36 3.07 13.26 -0.66
N ILE A 37 2.21 12.88 -1.59
CA ILE A 37 2.52 12.85 -3.03
C ILE A 37 2.91 14.26 -3.52
N LYS A 38 2.12 15.28 -3.16
CA LYS A 38 2.44 16.68 -3.50
C LYS A 38 3.76 17.15 -2.88
N ALA A 39 4.01 16.83 -1.62
CA ALA A 39 5.23 17.19 -0.91
C ALA A 39 6.46 16.55 -1.56
N LEU A 40 6.38 15.26 -1.91
CA LEU A 40 7.45 14.53 -2.58
C LEU A 40 7.73 15.06 -3.98
N HIS A 41 6.68 15.45 -4.72
CA HIS A 41 6.84 16.05 -6.04
C HIS A 41 7.52 17.43 -5.95
N TYR A 42 7.14 18.25 -4.96
CA TYR A 42 7.68 19.59 -4.76
C TYR A 42 9.13 19.59 -4.22
N HIS A 43 9.48 18.65 -3.32
CA HIS A 43 10.80 18.55 -2.70
C HIS A 43 11.67 17.41 -3.27
N ARG A 44 11.63 17.21 -4.58
CA ARG A 44 12.29 16.12 -5.32
C ARG A 44 13.82 15.98 -5.11
N ASN A 45 14.47 16.96 -4.49
CA ASN A 45 15.91 16.96 -4.21
C ASN A 45 16.27 16.55 -2.77
N ASN A 46 15.31 16.48 -1.83
CA ASN A 46 15.60 16.23 -0.40
C ASN A 46 15.36 14.77 0.04
N LEU A 47 14.63 14.00 -0.76
CA LEU A 47 14.40 12.56 -0.56
C LEU A 47 14.91 11.82 -1.79
N ASP A 48 15.31 10.57 -1.59
CA ASP A 48 15.72 9.70 -2.68
C ASP A 48 14.61 9.61 -3.75
N ARG A 49 14.99 9.82 -5.01
CA ARG A 49 14.07 9.92 -6.15
C ARG A 49 13.41 8.59 -6.43
N THR A 50 14.15 7.49 -6.25
CA THR A 50 13.63 6.14 -6.47
C THR A 50 12.59 5.81 -5.42
N PHE A 51 12.92 5.98 -4.14
CA PHE A 51 11.95 5.79 -3.06
C PHE A 51 10.70 6.65 -3.24
N SER A 52 10.86 7.92 -3.62
CA SER A 52 9.72 8.82 -3.85
C SER A 52 8.79 8.29 -4.94
N LEU A 53 9.35 7.78 -6.05
CA LEU A 53 8.56 7.21 -7.14
C LEU A 53 7.83 5.93 -6.74
N LEU A 54 8.52 5.01 -6.04
CA LEU A 54 7.93 3.76 -5.55
C LEU A 54 6.83 4.05 -4.53
N TYR A 55 7.07 4.95 -3.57
CA TYR A 55 6.07 5.35 -2.58
C TYR A 55 4.86 6.02 -3.24
N THR A 56 5.04 6.94 -4.18
CA THR A 56 3.92 7.58 -4.88
C THR A 56 3.09 6.55 -5.65
N SER A 57 3.73 5.57 -6.28
CA SER A 57 3.04 4.48 -7.00
C SER A 57 2.23 3.63 -6.04
N CYS A 58 2.83 3.24 -4.91
CA CYS A 58 2.17 2.48 -3.85
C CYS A 58 0.99 3.26 -3.25
N ALA A 59 1.19 4.53 -2.91
CA ALA A 59 0.18 5.41 -2.34
C ALA A 59 -1.03 5.61 -3.28
N ALA A 60 -0.78 5.77 -4.58
CA ALA A 60 -1.85 5.87 -5.58
C ALA A 60 -2.70 4.59 -5.62
N MET A 61 -2.06 3.42 -5.58
CA MET A 61 -2.75 2.14 -5.53
C MET A 61 -3.50 1.92 -4.20
N SER A 62 -2.93 2.34 -3.07
CA SER A 62 -3.60 2.30 -1.76
C SER A 62 -4.86 3.18 -1.73
N ILE A 63 -4.82 4.37 -2.33
CA ILE A 63 -6.01 5.23 -2.46
C ILE A 63 -7.05 4.55 -3.34
N LEU A 64 -6.66 4.07 -4.52
CA LEU A 64 -7.58 3.41 -5.45
C LEU A 64 -8.25 2.20 -4.78
N TYR A 65 -7.46 1.38 -4.08
CA TYR A 65 -7.97 0.21 -3.39
C TYR A 65 -8.90 0.56 -2.24
N PHE A 66 -8.56 1.57 -1.43
CA PHE A 66 -9.43 2.02 -0.35
C PHE A 66 -10.76 2.53 -0.91
N LEU A 67 -10.75 3.35 -1.96
CA LEU A 67 -11.97 3.87 -2.58
C LEU A 67 -12.83 2.75 -3.16
N ASP A 68 -12.24 1.81 -3.89
CA ASP A 68 -12.92 0.63 -4.45
C ASP A 68 -13.57 -0.22 -3.35
N HIS A 69 -12.79 -0.54 -2.31
CA HIS A 69 -13.24 -1.37 -1.22
C HIS A 69 -14.29 -0.67 -0.34
N TYR A 70 -14.14 0.63 -0.09
CA TYR A 70 -15.07 1.41 0.71
C TYR A 70 -16.39 1.64 -0.03
N LEU A 71 -16.34 2.18 -1.25
CA LEU A 71 -17.52 2.58 -2.03
C LEU A 71 -18.37 1.42 -2.49
N ILE A 72 -17.76 0.28 -2.82
CA ILE A 72 -18.51 -0.85 -3.38
C ILE A 72 -18.68 -1.92 -2.31
N ARG A 73 -17.59 -2.44 -1.75
CA ARG A 73 -17.68 -3.62 -0.89
C ARG A 73 -18.30 -3.36 0.49
N ARG A 74 -18.11 -2.17 1.08
CA ARG A 74 -18.68 -1.84 2.40
C ARG A 74 -20.09 -1.26 2.29
N PHE A 75 -20.37 -0.42 1.29
CA PHE A 75 -21.73 0.09 1.07
C PHE A 75 -22.71 -0.99 0.62
N VAL A 76 -22.32 -1.88 -0.30
CA VAL A 76 -23.19 -2.96 -0.78
C VAL A 76 -23.50 -3.98 0.33
N LYS A 77 -22.58 -4.16 1.28
CA LYS A 77 -22.79 -4.99 2.48
C LYS A 77 -23.81 -4.44 3.48
N LEU A 78 -24.16 -3.15 3.39
CA LEU A 78 -25.24 -2.60 4.21
C LEU A 78 -26.64 -2.90 3.62
N GLY A 79 -26.71 -3.55 2.46
CA GLY A 79 -27.97 -3.84 1.77
C GLY A 79 -28.54 -2.65 1.00
N TYR A 80 -27.85 -1.50 0.99
CA TYR A 80 -28.23 -0.36 0.17
C TYR A 80 -28.01 -0.70 -1.31
N PHE A 81 -29.05 -0.51 -2.14
CA PHE A 81 -29.08 -0.86 -3.56
C PHE A 81 -28.91 -2.36 -3.87
N CYS A 82 -29.07 -3.23 -2.88
CA CYS A 82 -28.82 -4.66 -3.02
C CYS A 82 -29.80 -5.30 -4.02
N GLU A 83 -31.09 -4.95 -3.93
CA GLU A 83 -32.12 -5.46 -4.84
C GLU A 83 -31.91 -4.95 -6.26
N GLU A 84 -31.59 -3.68 -6.42
CA GLU A 84 -31.36 -3.04 -7.72
C GLU A 84 -30.11 -3.57 -8.43
N ILE A 85 -29.02 -3.79 -7.68
CA ILE A 85 -27.78 -4.39 -8.23
C ILE A 85 -28.02 -5.86 -8.57
N LEU A 86 -28.76 -6.60 -7.75
CA LEU A 86 -29.08 -8.01 -8.01
C LEU A 86 -29.99 -8.14 -9.24
N GLU A 87 -30.99 -7.27 -9.41
CA GLU A 87 -31.84 -7.25 -10.59
C GLU A 87 -31.03 -6.94 -11.86
N ALA A 88 -30.13 -5.96 -11.81
CA ALA A 88 -29.33 -5.57 -12.97
C ALA A 88 -28.18 -6.53 -13.30
N PHE A 89 -27.64 -7.25 -12.32
CA PHE A 89 -26.39 -8.00 -12.47
C PHE A 89 -26.39 -9.42 -11.89
N SER A 90 -27.55 -10.01 -11.61
CA SER A 90 -27.67 -11.43 -11.23
C SER A 90 -27.13 -12.36 -12.32
N GLU A 91 -27.24 -11.99 -13.59
CA GLU A 91 -26.67 -12.75 -14.69
C GLU A 91 -25.18 -12.42 -14.91
N PRO A 92 -24.34 -13.40 -15.28
CA PRO A 92 -22.93 -13.17 -15.59
C PRO A 92 -22.72 -12.18 -16.74
N THR A 93 -22.12 -11.04 -16.43
CA THR A 93 -21.80 -9.98 -17.40
C THR A 93 -20.30 -9.62 -17.38
N TYR A 94 -19.84 -9.00 -18.47
CA TYR A 94 -18.49 -8.41 -18.50
C TYR A 94 -18.40 -7.05 -17.81
N PHE A 95 -19.53 -6.41 -17.49
CA PHE A 95 -19.57 -5.08 -16.88
C PHE A 95 -19.02 -5.07 -15.44
N LEU A 96 -19.30 -6.11 -14.66
CA LEU A 96 -18.78 -6.23 -13.29
C LEU A 96 -17.34 -6.75 -13.22
N ASN A 97 -16.81 -7.33 -14.30
CA ASN A 97 -15.48 -7.96 -14.25
C ASN A 97 -14.33 -6.96 -14.03
N PRO A 98 -14.31 -5.75 -14.63
CA PRO A 98 -13.31 -4.73 -14.33
C PRO A 98 -13.22 -4.41 -12.84
N TYR A 99 -14.36 -4.30 -12.16
CA TYR A 99 -14.40 -4.08 -10.72
C TYR A 99 -13.72 -5.23 -9.96
N LYS A 100 -14.15 -6.48 -10.22
CA LYS A 100 -13.59 -7.66 -9.53
C LYS A 100 -12.09 -7.80 -9.79
N THR A 101 -11.67 -7.50 -11.01
CA THR A 101 -10.28 -7.51 -11.44
C THR A 101 -9.46 -6.47 -10.70
N ILE A 102 -9.92 -5.21 -10.62
CA ILE A 102 -9.25 -4.13 -9.89
C ILE A 102 -9.15 -4.47 -8.40
N SER A 103 -10.25 -4.92 -7.79
CA SER A 103 -10.33 -5.25 -6.36
C SER A 103 -9.35 -6.36 -5.97
N SER A 104 -9.04 -7.27 -6.91
CA SER A 104 -8.08 -8.36 -6.70
C SER A 104 -6.64 -8.00 -7.12
N TYR A 105 -6.49 -7.13 -8.12
CA TYR A 105 -5.18 -6.66 -8.63
C TYR A 105 -4.50 -5.70 -7.65
N CYS A 106 -5.22 -4.70 -7.15
CA CYS A 106 -4.70 -3.67 -6.27
C CYS A 106 -3.92 -4.19 -5.05
N PRO A 107 -4.43 -5.13 -4.23
CA PRO A 107 -3.69 -5.61 -3.06
C PRO A 107 -2.38 -6.30 -3.44
N ILE A 108 -2.36 -7.06 -4.55
CA ILE A 108 -1.14 -7.71 -5.05
C ILE A 108 -0.11 -6.67 -5.52
N VAL A 109 -0.55 -5.61 -6.19
CA VAL A 109 0.33 -4.50 -6.59
C VAL A 109 0.97 -3.83 -5.38
N ILE A 110 0.18 -3.54 -4.36
CA ILE A 110 0.66 -2.91 -3.12
C ILE A 110 1.71 -3.83 -2.45
N LEU A 111 1.45 -5.14 -2.37
CA LEU A 111 2.41 -6.13 -1.88
C LEU A 111 3.73 -6.12 -2.66
N VAL A 112 3.66 -6.09 -3.99
CA VAL A 112 4.86 -6.00 -4.85
C VAL A 112 5.62 -4.71 -4.57
N PHE A 113 4.94 -3.57 -4.44
CA PHE A 113 5.60 -2.30 -4.13
C PHE A 113 6.23 -2.28 -2.74
N HIS A 114 5.62 -2.90 -1.74
CA HIS A 114 6.25 -3.06 -0.42
C HIS A 114 7.54 -3.87 -0.52
N CYS A 115 7.51 -4.99 -1.27
CA CYS A 115 8.69 -5.80 -1.52
C CYS A 115 9.77 -5.00 -2.27
N LEU A 116 9.41 -4.22 -3.31
CA LEU A 116 10.35 -3.39 -4.04
C LEU A 116 10.96 -2.28 -3.17
N ILE A 117 10.18 -1.66 -2.30
CA ILE A 117 10.66 -0.67 -1.33
C ILE A 117 11.66 -1.33 -0.37
N ALA A 118 11.37 -2.54 0.12
CA ALA A 118 12.26 -3.28 1.01
C ALA A 118 13.58 -3.68 0.32
N ILE A 119 13.51 -4.18 -0.92
CA ILE A 119 14.72 -4.51 -1.71
C ILE A 119 15.54 -3.24 -1.96
N HIS A 120 14.89 -2.15 -2.37
CA HIS A 120 15.55 -0.87 -2.60
C HIS A 120 16.34 -0.42 -1.37
N ARG A 121 15.71 -0.49 -0.19
CA ARG A 121 16.31 -0.07 1.08
C ARG A 121 17.44 -0.98 1.51
N PHE A 122 17.23 -2.28 1.42
CA PHE A 122 18.30 -3.25 1.60
C PHE A 122 19.50 -2.95 0.69
N CYS A 123 19.30 -2.71 -0.61
CA CYS A 123 20.38 -2.38 -1.55
C CYS A 123 21.12 -1.09 -1.18
N VAL A 124 20.41 -0.04 -0.76
CA VAL A 124 21.02 1.23 -0.35
C VAL A 124 21.82 1.07 0.94
N VAL A 125 21.39 0.21 1.86
CA VAL A 125 22.15 -0.08 3.10
C VAL A 125 23.35 -0.98 2.82
N ALA A 126 23.17 -2.06 2.06
CA ALA A 126 24.22 -3.03 1.77
C ALA A 126 25.30 -2.46 0.83
N MET A 127 24.90 -1.62 -0.13
CA MET A 127 25.77 -1.09 -1.17
C MET A 127 25.44 0.39 -1.45
N PRO A 128 25.78 1.34 -0.57
CA PRO A 128 25.28 2.72 -0.64
C PRO A 128 25.62 3.47 -1.92
N VAL A 129 26.80 3.26 -2.51
CA VAL A 129 27.20 3.95 -3.75
C VAL A 129 26.58 3.28 -4.97
N LYS A 130 26.84 1.98 -5.15
CA LYS A 130 26.38 1.22 -6.32
C LYS A 130 24.86 1.02 -6.33
N GLY A 131 24.27 0.74 -5.18
CA GLY A 131 22.83 0.57 -5.00
C GLY A 131 22.06 1.81 -5.46
N VAL A 132 22.40 2.99 -4.92
CA VAL A 132 21.74 4.25 -5.32
C VAL A 132 21.88 4.51 -6.82
N GLN A 133 23.05 4.27 -7.42
CA GLN A 133 23.27 4.47 -8.86
C GLN A 133 22.41 3.55 -9.73
N VAL A 134 22.34 2.25 -9.40
CA VAL A 134 21.54 1.26 -10.15
C VAL A 134 20.06 1.62 -10.06
N TRP A 135 19.58 1.92 -8.85
CA TRP A 135 18.19 2.25 -8.62
C TRP A 135 17.78 3.57 -9.27
N ASP A 136 18.61 4.62 -9.21
CA ASP A 136 18.28 5.89 -9.87
C ASP A 136 18.27 5.76 -11.41
N LYS A 137 19.18 4.95 -11.96
CA LYS A 137 19.25 4.65 -13.40
C LYS A 137 18.02 3.90 -13.89
N TYR A 138 17.57 2.88 -13.16
CA TYR A 138 16.49 1.98 -13.58
C TYR A 138 15.15 2.18 -12.84
N ARG A 139 14.97 3.26 -12.08
CA ARG A 139 13.78 3.51 -11.25
C ARG A 139 12.45 3.32 -11.99
N ARG A 140 12.34 3.81 -13.24
CA ARG A 140 11.12 3.66 -14.05
C ARG A 140 10.86 2.21 -14.46
N VAL A 141 11.93 1.45 -14.71
CA VAL A 141 11.85 0.03 -15.06
C VAL A 141 11.36 -0.76 -13.84
N PHE A 142 11.92 -0.52 -12.66
CA PHE A 142 11.44 -1.16 -11.43
C PHE A 142 9.99 -0.82 -11.11
N THR A 143 9.58 0.44 -11.28
CA THR A 143 8.17 0.83 -11.12
C THR A 143 7.27 0.11 -12.13
N LEU A 144 7.67 0.03 -13.41
CA LEU A 144 6.90 -0.68 -14.43
C LEU A 144 6.77 -2.17 -14.09
N ILE A 145 7.86 -2.82 -13.68
CA ILE A 145 7.86 -4.22 -13.22
C ILE A 145 6.89 -4.40 -12.05
N GLY A 146 6.84 -3.43 -11.12
CA GLY A 146 5.90 -3.43 -9.99
C GLY A 146 4.43 -3.51 -10.41
N TYR A 147 4.06 -2.87 -11.53
CA TYR A 147 2.71 -2.96 -12.11
C TYR A 147 2.48 -4.20 -12.96
N LEU A 148 3.53 -4.75 -13.59
CA LEU A 148 3.41 -5.91 -14.47
C LEU A 148 3.33 -7.24 -13.72
N ILE A 149 4.09 -7.41 -12.63
CA ILE A 149 4.12 -8.65 -11.85
C ILE A 149 2.71 -9.10 -11.39
N PRO A 150 1.85 -8.23 -10.84
CA PRO A 150 0.52 -8.62 -10.40
C PRO A 150 -0.38 -9.15 -11.53
N LEU A 151 -0.14 -8.74 -12.79
CA LEU A 151 -0.89 -9.29 -13.93
C LEU A 151 -0.64 -10.79 -14.12
N PHE A 152 0.56 -11.27 -13.80
CA PHE A 152 0.87 -12.71 -13.82
C PHE A 152 0.04 -13.51 -12.81
N PHE A 153 -0.37 -12.90 -11.69
CA PHE A 153 -1.24 -13.55 -10.71
C PHE A 153 -2.73 -13.44 -11.05
N MET A 154 -3.10 -12.57 -12.01
CA MET A 154 -4.49 -12.17 -12.26
C MET A 154 -4.97 -12.39 -13.69
N TRP A 155 -4.10 -12.81 -14.62
CA TRP A 155 -4.42 -12.93 -16.05
C TRP A 155 -5.67 -13.80 -16.32
N PHE A 156 -5.88 -14.84 -15.52
CA PHE A 156 -6.99 -15.78 -15.69
C PHE A 156 -8.35 -15.20 -15.32
N MET A 157 -8.42 -14.07 -14.58
CA MET A 157 -9.69 -13.41 -14.27
C MET A 157 -10.18 -12.47 -15.38
N ILE A 158 -9.28 -11.97 -16.22
CA ILE A 158 -9.61 -11.03 -17.31
C ILE A 158 -10.71 -11.59 -18.25
N PRO A 159 -10.68 -12.86 -18.68
CA PRO A 159 -11.73 -13.41 -19.55
C PRO A 159 -13.00 -13.84 -18.81
N CYS A 160 -13.05 -13.79 -17.48
CA CYS A 160 -14.21 -14.22 -16.71
C CYS A 160 -15.38 -13.23 -16.82
N LYS A 161 -16.59 -13.75 -16.67
CA LYS A 161 -17.80 -12.93 -16.43
C LYS A 161 -18.04 -12.85 -14.94
N SER A 162 -18.50 -11.70 -14.45
CA SER A 162 -18.84 -11.48 -13.05
C SER A 162 -20.34 -11.30 -12.88
N TYR A 163 -20.85 -11.72 -11.73
CA TYR A 163 -22.25 -11.61 -11.36
C TYR A 163 -22.38 -11.21 -9.90
N ALA A 164 -23.51 -10.61 -9.57
CA ALA A 164 -23.90 -10.30 -8.21
C ALA A 164 -24.68 -11.47 -7.62
N GLU A 165 -24.32 -11.87 -6.40
CA GLU A 165 -25.04 -12.88 -5.64
C GLU A 165 -25.29 -12.37 -4.22
N VAL A 166 -26.40 -12.77 -3.60
CA VAL A 166 -26.65 -12.47 -2.20
C VAL A 166 -25.54 -13.09 -1.37
N ASP A 167 -24.97 -12.36 -0.42
CA ASP A 167 -23.97 -12.89 0.51
C ASP A 167 -24.66 -13.87 1.47
N THR A 168 -24.83 -15.12 1.02
CA THR A 168 -25.47 -16.21 1.76
C THR A 168 -24.63 -16.69 2.95
N GLU A 169 -23.40 -16.19 3.08
CA GLU A 169 -22.40 -16.65 4.04
C GLU A 169 -21.98 -15.57 5.04
N GLY A 170 -22.65 -14.41 5.01
CA GLY A 170 -22.41 -13.25 5.86
C GLY A 170 -23.67 -12.71 6.55
N ILE A 171 -23.55 -11.49 7.07
CA ILE A 171 -24.59 -10.72 7.78
C ILE A 171 -25.71 -10.23 6.81
N GLY A 172 -25.75 -10.72 5.57
CA GLY A 172 -26.55 -10.16 4.48
C GLY A 172 -25.78 -9.17 3.60
N GLY A 173 -26.39 -8.73 2.51
CA GLY A 173 -25.77 -7.91 1.46
C GLY A 173 -25.48 -8.71 0.19
N LEU A 174 -24.54 -8.21 -0.63
CA LEU A 174 -24.24 -8.76 -1.95
C LEU A 174 -22.73 -8.92 -2.15
N ASP A 175 -22.31 -10.08 -2.65
CA ASP A 175 -20.95 -10.35 -3.10
C ASP A 175 -20.91 -10.37 -4.63
N ILE A 176 -19.77 -9.98 -5.19
CA ILE A 176 -19.56 -10.00 -6.64
C ILE A 176 -18.66 -11.19 -6.93
N GLU A 177 -19.27 -12.25 -7.44
CA GLU A 177 -18.63 -13.49 -7.82
C GLU A 177 -18.21 -13.45 -9.29
N TYR A 178 -17.48 -14.47 -9.73
CA TYR A 178 -17.12 -14.63 -11.13
C TYR A 178 -17.26 -16.08 -11.56
N VAL A 179 -17.72 -16.26 -12.80
CA VAL A 179 -17.82 -17.58 -13.41
C VAL A 179 -16.40 -18.04 -13.71
N LYS A 180 -15.99 -19.09 -13.00
CA LYS A 180 -14.67 -19.70 -13.13
C LYS A 180 -14.55 -20.36 -14.51
N VAL A 181 -13.84 -19.71 -15.43
CA VAL A 181 -13.46 -20.29 -16.73
C VAL A 181 -12.34 -21.33 -16.56
N PHE A 182 -11.48 -21.12 -15.56
CA PHE A 182 -10.39 -22.02 -15.19
C PHE A 182 -10.64 -22.60 -13.80
N SER A 183 -10.08 -23.77 -13.50
CA SER A 183 -10.12 -24.38 -12.15
C SER A 183 -9.39 -23.57 -11.07
N LEU A 184 -8.79 -22.44 -11.45
CA LEU A 184 -7.99 -21.55 -10.63
C LEU A 184 -8.86 -20.56 -9.85
N SER A 185 -8.64 -20.49 -8.54
CA SER A 185 -9.34 -19.55 -7.65
C SER A 185 -8.54 -18.27 -7.44
N SER A 186 -9.21 -17.11 -7.51
CA SER A 186 -8.60 -15.81 -7.17
C SER A 186 -8.05 -15.76 -5.74
N SER A 187 -8.75 -16.39 -4.80
CA SER A 187 -8.30 -16.52 -3.40
C SER A 187 -7.00 -17.30 -3.25
N PHE A 188 -6.77 -18.31 -4.11
CA PHE A 188 -5.53 -19.08 -4.11
C PHE A 188 -4.35 -18.22 -4.57
N PHE A 189 -4.48 -17.51 -5.70
CA PHE A 189 -3.43 -16.65 -6.22
C PHE A 189 -3.15 -15.44 -5.32
N ALA A 190 -4.18 -14.87 -4.71
CA ALA A 190 -4.03 -13.80 -3.72
C ALA A 190 -3.23 -14.28 -2.50
N ALA A 191 -3.56 -15.46 -1.95
CA ALA A 191 -2.82 -16.03 -0.83
C ALA A 191 -1.36 -16.37 -1.19
N TRP A 192 -1.12 -16.94 -2.37
CA TRP A 192 0.23 -17.21 -2.86
C TRP A 192 1.05 -15.94 -3.07
N ALA A 193 0.47 -14.91 -3.69
CA ALA A 193 1.13 -13.63 -3.85
C ALA A 193 1.46 -12.99 -2.50
N ALA A 194 0.50 -13.02 -1.56
CA ALA A 194 0.68 -12.48 -0.22
C ALA A 194 1.77 -13.23 0.57
N ALA A 195 1.82 -14.56 0.46
CA ALA A 195 2.89 -15.36 1.05
C ALA A 195 4.26 -15.04 0.44
N ILE A 196 4.39 -15.05 -0.89
CA ILE A 196 5.67 -14.79 -1.57
C ILE A 196 6.17 -13.38 -1.24
N PHE A 197 5.38 -12.34 -1.51
CA PHE A 197 5.81 -10.96 -1.30
C PHE A 197 5.89 -10.59 0.19
N GLY A 198 5.05 -11.17 1.04
CA GLY A 198 5.15 -11.00 2.50
C GLY A 198 6.46 -11.57 3.05
N VAL A 199 6.79 -12.81 2.73
CA VAL A 199 8.04 -13.46 3.17
C VAL A 199 9.26 -12.75 2.60
N LEU A 200 9.25 -12.36 1.33
CA LEU A 200 10.36 -11.61 0.73
C LEU A 200 10.55 -10.25 1.43
N THR A 201 9.46 -9.49 1.64
CA THR A 201 9.51 -8.20 2.35
C THR A 201 10.09 -8.38 3.74
N LEU A 202 9.60 -9.38 4.50
CA LEU A 202 10.13 -9.70 5.83
C LEU A 202 11.61 -10.07 5.80
N GLY A 203 12.02 -10.92 4.85
CA GLY A 203 13.40 -11.35 4.69
C GLY A 203 14.36 -10.20 4.40
N PHE A 204 14.01 -9.32 3.45
CA PHE A 204 14.83 -8.15 3.14
C PHE A 204 14.90 -7.17 4.30
N THR A 205 13.79 -6.94 5.02
CA THR A 205 13.77 -6.07 6.19
C THR A 205 14.65 -6.63 7.32
N ILE A 206 14.54 -7.92 7.65
CA ILE A 206 15.39 -8.56 8.66
C ILE A 206 16.87 -8.48 8.27
N TRP A 207 17.18 -8.78 7.01
CA TRP A 207 18.56 -8.73 6.52
C TRP A 207 19.14 -7.31 6.60
N MET A 208 18.35 -6.30 6.21
CA MET A 208 18.71 -4.89 6.34
C MET A 208 18.98 -4.53 7.81
N LEU A 209 18.14 -4.94 8.75
CA LEU A 209 18.34 -4.71 10.18
C LEU A 209 19.61 -5.40 10.73
N ILE A 210 19.90 -6.63 10.29
CA ILE A 210 21.14 -7.34 10.65
C ILE A 210 22.38 -6.58 10.17
N LEU A 211 22.36 -6.10 8.91
CA LEU A 211 23.46 -5.31 8.36
C LEU A 211 23.66 -4.00 9.13
N LEU A 212 22.58 -3.31 9.47
CA LEU A 212 22.63 -2.08 10.26
C LEU A 212 23.18 -2.31 11.67
N SER A 213 22.79 -3.41 12.31
CA SER A 213 23.32 -3.81 13.61
C SER A 213 24.86 -3.96 13.57
N LYS A 214 25.39 -4.54 12.49
CA LYS A 214 26.83 -4.69 12.28
C LYS A 214 27.56 -3.36 11.99
N MET A 215 26.91 -2.37 11.39
CA MET A 215 27.54 -1.10 10.97
C MET A 215 27.51 0.02 12.03
N SER A 216 26.98 -0.24 13.23
CA SER A 216 26.77 0.73 14.33
C SER A 216 25.76 1.84 13.98
N PHE A 217 24.56 1.74 14.56
CA PHE A 217 23.46 2.70 14.43
C PHE A 217 23.81 4.16 14.75
N ARG A 218 24.90 4.43 15.50
CA ARG A 218 25.27 5.78 15.94
C ARG A 218 25.69 6.73 14.80
N LYS A 219 26.03 6.21 13.61
CA LYS A 219 26.46 7.04 12.47
C LYS A 219 25.34 7.39 11.48
N MET A 220 24.10 6.96 11.76
CA MET A 220 22.99 7.17 10.84
C MET A 220 22.39 8.58 10.93
N LYS A 221 22.16 9.17 9.75
CA LYS A 221 21.39 10.42 9.64
C LYS A 221 19.96 10.18 10.10
N SER A 222 19.37 11.16 10.79
CA SER A 222 17.99 11.09 11.29
C SER A 222 16.96 10.74 10.19
N THR A 223 17.16 11.23 8.96
CA THR A 223 16.30 10.90 7.81
C THR A 223 16.31 9.41 7.46
N GLU A 224 17.47 8.75 7.54
CA GLU A 224 17.58 7.32 7.24
C GLU A 224 16.96 6.47 8.36
N ALA A 225 17.10 6.89 9.62
CA ALA A 225 16.44 6.22 10.75
C ALA A 225 14.92 6.25 10.62
N SER A 226 14.37 7.41 10.26
CA SER A 226 12.95 7.58 9.94
C SER A 226 12.46 6.66 8.82
N LEU A 227 13.27 6.43 7.79
CA LEU A 227 12.90 5.56 6.66
C LEU A 227 12.93 4.07 7.02
N ILE A 228 13.84 3.65 7.91
CA ILE A 228 13.84 2.27 8.44
C ILE A 228 12.64 2.01 9.33
N ILE A 229 12.29 2.96 10.21
CA ILE A 229 11.09 2.82 11.06
C ILE A 229 9.84 2.67 10.20
N PHE A 230 9.74 3.48 9.14
CA PHE A 230 8.67 3.37 8.15
C PHE A 230 8.60 1.97 7.53
N GLU A 231 9.75 1.40 7.15
CA GLU A 231 9.83 0.09 6.51
C GLU A 231 9.53 -1.08 7.45
N VAL A 232 10.00 -1.03 8.69
CA VAL A 232 9.65 -2.02 9.72
C VAL A 232 8.14 -2.05 9.93
N PHE A 233 7.53 -0.86 10.01
CA PHE A 233 6.09 -0.73 10.17
C PHE A 233 5.31 -1.22 8.94
N MET A 234 5.76 -0.88 7.73
CA MET A 234 5.20 -1.40 6.46
C MET A 234 5.31 -2.92 6.39
N THR A 235 6.42 -3.50 6.84
CA THR A 235 6.63 -4.95 6.89
C THR A 235 5.63 -5.60 7.86
N ALA A 236 5.44 -5.01 9.04
CA ALA A 236 4.46 -5.51 10.01
C ALA A 236 3.03 -5.50 9.46
N SER A 237 2.60 -4.40 8.83
CA SER A 237 1.26 -4.32 8.24
C SER A 237 1.08 -5.28 7.07
N THR A 238 2.12 -5.47 6.26
CA THR A 238 2.16 -6.48 5.19
C THR A 238 1.96 -7.88 5.74
N MET A 239 2.61 -8.20 6.85
CA MET A 239 2.50 -9.52 7.45
C MET A 239 1.12 -9.80 8.05
N VAL A 240 0.47 -8.78 8.63
CA VAL A 240 -0.93 -8.90 9.07
C VAL A 240 -1.83 -9.29 7.89
N TYR A 241 -1.69 -8.61 6.75
CA TYR A 241 -2.46 -8.93 5.55
C TYR A 241 -2.15 -10.32 4.99
N ALA A 242 -0.87 -10.68 4.87
CA ALA A 242 -0.46 -11.99 4.37
C ALA A 242 -0.97 -13.14 5.25
N PHE A 243 -0.93 -12.96 6.57
CA PHE A 243 -1.51 -13.90 7.52
C PHE A 243 -3.02 -14.04 7.33
N THR A 244 -3.76 -12.93 7.17
CA THR A 244 -5.20 -12.97 6.94
C THR A 244 -5.57 -13.67 5.63
N GLU A 245 -4.86 -13.43 4.52
CA GLU A 245 -5.12 -14.12 3.25
C GLU A 245 -4.77 -15.62 3.33
N ALA A 246 -3.69 -15.99 4.04
CA ALA A 246 -3.36 -17.39 4.30
C ALA A 246 -4.45 -18.11 5.12
N MET A 247 -4.96 -17.47 6.17
CA MET A 247 -6.05 -17.99 6.98
C MET A 247 -7.35 -18.11 6.16
N LEU A 248 -7.65 -17.15 5.29
CA LEU A 248 -8.82 -17.20 4.41
C LEU A 248 -8.71 -18.35 3.40
N TYR A 249 -7.52 -18.56 2.83
CA TYR A 249 -7.27 -19.71 1.97
C TYR A 249 -7.47 -21.03 2.72
N TYR A 250 -6.93 -21.14 3.93
CA TYR A 250 -7.05 -22.32 4.78
C TYR A 250 -8.51 -22.62 5.15
N SER A 251 -9.31 -21.60 5.49
CA SER A 251 -10.73 -21.80 5.83
C SER A 251 -11.57 -22.24 4.64
N ILE A 252 -11.30 -21.72 3.43
CA ILE A 252 -12.05 -22.06 2.22
C ILE A 252 -11.67 -23.44 1.67
N HIS A 253 -10.37 -23.74 1.57
CA HIS A 253 -9.90 -24.89 0.78
C HIS A 253 -9.46 -26.10 1.61
N VAL A 254 -9.08 -25.91 2.87
CA VAL A 254 -8.60 -27.00 3.73
C VAL A 254 -9.67 -27.45 4.72
N LEU A 255 -10.24 -26.50 5.47
CA LEU A 255 -11.26 -26.80 6.48
C LEU A 255 -12.69 -26.82 5.93
N ALA A 256 -12.95 -26.13 4.83
CA ALA A 256 -14.30 -25.91 4.28
C ALA A 256 -15.33 -25.44 5.34
N ASN A 257 -14.87 -24.71 6.36
CA ASN A 257 -15.70 -24.28 7.48
C ASN A 257 -16.27 -22.88 7.23
N LYS A 258 -17.60 -22.80 7.07
CA LYS A 258 -18.33 -21.56 6.77
C LYS A 258 -18.24 -20.52 7.89
N GLU A 259 -18.30 -20.93 9.16
CA GLU A 259 -18.21 -19.99 10.30
C GLU A 259 -16.83 -19.35 10.42
N LEU A 260 -15.77 -20.15 10.22
CA LEU A 260 -14.41 -19.65 10.22
C LEU A 260 -14.17 -18.69 9.04
N LYS A 261 -14.69 -19.03 7.85
CA LYS A 261 -14.65 -18.17 6.66
C LYS A 261 -15.33 -16.81 6.95
N ALA A 262 -16.56 -16.81 7.46
CA ALA A 262 -17.31 -15.59 7.78
C ALA A 262 -16.55 -14.70 8.78
N THR A 263 -16.02 -15.30 9.84
CA THR A 263 -15.21 -14.60 10.86
C THR A 263 -13.96 -13.95 10.24
N ILE A 264 -13.22 -14.69 9.41
CA ILE A 264 -12.01 -14.17 8.76
C ILE A 264 -12.36 -13.04 7.79
N ILE A 265 -13.46 -13.15 7.03
CA ILE A 265 -13.94 -12.10 6.13
C ILE A 265 -14.26 -10.81 6.90
N HIS A 266 -14.82 -10.92 8.11
CA HIS A 266 -15.06 -9.75 8.97
C HIS A 266 -13.75 -9.07 9.37
N TYR A 267 -12.77 -9.83 9.89
CA TYR A 267 -11.46 -9.30 10.26
C TYR A 267 -10.63 -8.79 9.07
N ARG A 268 -10.87 -9.33 7.87
CA ARG A 268 -10.17 -8.94 6.64
C ARG A 268 -10.32 -7.46 6.33
N ASN A 269 -11.49 -6.88 6.59
CA ASN A 269 -11.71 -5.44 6.37
C ASN A 269 -10.74 -4.59 7.21
N PHE A 270 -10.53 -4.99 8.46
CA PHE A 270 -9.60 -4.32 9.38
C PHE A 270 -8.14 -4.58 9.01
N ALA A 271 -7.81 -5.82 8.62
CA ALA A 271 -6.46 -6.17 8.14
C ALA A 271 -6.08 -5.36 6.88
N ILE A 272 -7.02 -5.18 5.94
CA ILE A 272 -6.85 -4.32 4.77
C ILE A 272 -6.58 -2.87 5.19
N ASP A 273 -7.33 -2.34 6.17
CA ASP A 273 -7.13 -0.98 6.63
C ASP A 273 -5.76 -0.79 7.28
N ILE A 274 -5.32 -1.73 8.12
CA ILE A 274 -3.95 -1.75 8.67
C ILE A 274 -2.90 -1.85 7.56
N PHE A 275 -3.16 -2.67 6.54
CA PHE A 275 -2.26 -2.88 5.43
C PHE A 275 -2.01 -1.58 4.66
N ILE A 276 -3.06 -0.81 4.34
CA ILE A 276 -2.97 0.30 3.39
C ILE A 276 -2.94 1.70 4.02
N LEU A 277 -3.58 1.97 5.15
CA LEU A 277 -3.81 3.35 5.61
C LEU A 277 -2.68 3.91 6.49
N PRO A 278 -2.15 3.17 7.46
CA PRO A 278 -1.11 3.65 8.37
C PRO A 278 0.20 4.12 7.69
N GLN A 279 0.46 3.67 6.46
CA GLN A 279 1.63 4.10 5.69
C GLN A 279 1.57 5.58 5.26
N ALA A 280 0.37 6.15 5.13
CA ALA A 280 0.20 7.58 4.86
C ALA A 280 0.76 8.40 6.04
N TRP A 281 0.38 7.98 7.24
CA TRP A 281 0.70 8.67 8.49
C TRP A 281 2.15 8.49 8.90
N THR A 282 2.72 7.30 8.75
CA THR A 282 4.12 7.05 9.10
C THR A 282 5.08 7.93 8.31
N LEU A 283 4.89 8.08 6.98
CA LEU A 283 5.74 8.99 6.22
C LEU A 283 5.56 10.46 6.65
N LEU A 284 4.32 10.87 6.95
CA LEU A 284 4.03 12.23 7.45
C LEU A 284 4.76 12.49 8.77
N PHE A 285 4.69 11.58 9.74
CA PHE A 285 5.32 11.78 11.05
C PHE A 285 6.84 11.68 11.00
N LEU A 286 7.37 10.76 10.18
CA LEU A 286 8.79 10.44 10.14
C LEU A 286 9.58 11.41 9.23
N SER A 287 8.99 11.93 8.14
CA SER A 287 9.71 12.82 7.22
C SER A 287 9.60 14.30 7.61
N LYS A 288 10.70 14.88 8.11
CA LYS A 288 10.78 16.33 8.40
C LYS A 288 10.49 17.19 7.16
N THR A 289 10.90 16.74 5.97
CA THR A 289 10.64 17.42 4.69
C THR A 289 9.15 17.52 4.39
N VAL A 290 8.42 16.41 4.55
CA VAL A 290 6.98 16.37 4.32
C VAL A 290 6.24 17.24 5.34
N ARG A 291 6.63 17.17 6.63
CA ARG A 291 6.03 18.04 7.67
C ARG A 291 6.23 19.52 7.39
N LEU A 292 7.46 19.93 7.03
CA LEU A 292 7.76 21.33 6.72
C LEU A 292 6.95 21.82 5.50
N TYR A 293 6.75 20.98 4.50
CA TYR A 293 5.87 21.31 3.37
C TYR A 293 4.42 21.50 3.84
N LEU A 294 3.88 20.56 4.63
CA LEU A 294 2.52 20.64 5.14
C LEU A 294 2.30 21.89 6.00
N PHE A 295 3.20 22.17 6.95
CA PHE A 295 3.14 23.35 7.80
C PHE A 295 3.18 24.65 7.00
N ARG A 296 3.96 24.70 5.91
CA ARG A 296 3.98 25.87 5.01
C ARG A 296 2.74 25.97 4.15
N PHE A 297 2.21 24.85 3.65
CA PHE A 297 1.01 24.83 2.83
C PHE A 297 -0.22 25.24 3.64
N CYS A 298 -0.41 24.66 4.83
CA CYS A 298 -1.45 25.04 5.77
C CYS A 298 -1.23 26.45 6.32
N GLY A 299 0.00 26.80 6.70
CA GLY A 299 0.34 28.14 7.21
C GLY A 299 0.08 29.25 6.19
N ARG A 300 0.40 29.04 4.91
CA ARG A 300 0.07 29.98 3.83
C ARG A 300 -1.44 30.14 3.62
N LYS A 301 -2.23 29.07 3.77
CA LYS A 301 -3.70 29.16 3.71
C LYS A 301 -4.32 29.85 4.92
N ILE A 302 -3.66 29.81 6.07
CA ILE A 302 -4.11 30.44 7.34
C ILE A 302 -3.52 31.86 7.50
N GLY A 303 -2.70 32.34 6.55
CA GLY A 303 -2.09 33.68 6.61
C GLY A 303 -0.88 33.79 7.54
N MET A 304 -0.33 32.67 8.02
CA MET A 304 0.86 32.64 8.86
C MET A 304 2.13 32.57 8.01
N ASN A 305 2.84 33.69 7.90
CA ASN A 305 4.16 33.76 7.28
C ASN A 305 5.23 33.18 8.24
N PHE A 306 5.55 31.90 8.10
CA PHE A 306 6.71 31.31 8.78
C PHE A 306 8.01 31.79 8.13
N SER A 307 8.59 32.86 8.69
CA SER A 307 9.91 33.38 8.35
C SER A 307 11.00 32.51 8.97
N SER A 308 11.52 31.53 8.23
CA SER A 308 12.76 30.82 8.62
C SER A 308 13.69 30.58 7.41
N SER A 309 13.59 31.45 6.40
CA SER A 309 14.17 31.20 5.08
C SER A 309 15.70 31.34 5.00
N ASN A 310 16.39 31.84 6.01
CA ASN A 310 17.84 32.12 5.88
C ASN A 310 18.80 31.02 6.35
N ASP A 311 18.40 30.10 7.24
CA ASP A 311 19.38 29.15 7.79
C ASP A 311 19.54 27.85 6.96
N TYR A 312 18.47 27.38 6.30
CA TYR A 312 18.50 26.08 5.62
C TYR A 312 19.19 26.13 4.24
N ASN A 313 19.04 27.24 3.50
CA ASN A 313 19.73 27.41 2.21
C ASN A 313 21.24 27.68 2.40
N ASN A 314 21.64 28.28 3.51
CA ASN A 314 23.05 28.58 3.79
C ASN A 314 23.84 27.34 4.24
N SER A 315 23.23 26.40 4.96
CA SER A 315 23.92 25.16 5.36
C SER A 315 24.15 24.22 4.15
N ASN A 316 23.18 24.13 3.24
CA ASN A 316 23.34 23.33 2.02
C ASN A 316 24.37 23.94 1.06
N ARG A 317 24.45 25.27 0.91
CA ARG A 317 25.51 25.91 0.11
C ARG A 317 26.92 25.66 0.67
N LYS A 318 27.07 25.55 2.00
CA LYS A 318 28.36 25.20 2.62
C LYS A 318 28.75 23.75 2.36
N ILE A 319 27.81 22.81 2.43
CA ILE A 319 28.07 21.38 2.20
C ILE A 319 28.47 21.11 0.73
N THR A 320 27.83 21.78 -0.24
CA THR A 320 28.21 21.62 -1.66
C THR A 320 29.59 22.20 -1.99
N ARG A 321 30.01 23.28 -1.32
CA ARG A 321 31.36 23.87 -1.52
C ARG A 321 32.48 23.01 -0.92
N VAL A 322 32.23 22.30 0.18
CA VAL A 322 33.22 21.40 0.79
C VAL A 322 33.36 20.10 -0.03
N ALA A 323 32.28 19.64 -0.68
CA ALA A 323 32.34 18.49 -1.57
C ALA A 323 33.07 18.77 -2.90
N SER A 324 33.06 20.02 -3.39
CA SER A 324 33.75 20.41 -4.63
C SER A 324 35.25 20.68 -4.46
N SER A 325 35.75 20.83 -3.23
CA SER A 325 37.18 21.07 -2.95
C SER A 325 37.99 19.79 -2.69
N PHE A 326 37.36 18.61 -2.78
CA PHE A 326 37.99 17.30 -2.57
C PHE A 326 38.14 16.50 -3.87
N ILE A 327 38.47 17.16 -4.97
CA ILE A 327 38.98 16.50 -6.18
C ILE A 327 40.51 16.65 -6.13
N PRO A 328 41.29 15.58 -5.84
CA PRO A 328 42.73 15.65 -5.96
C PRO A 328 43.10 15.77 -7.44
N ASN A 329 44.00 16.70 -7.72
CA ASN A 329 44.57 16.97 -9.03
C ASN A 329 45.32 15.72 -9.55
N PRO A 330 45.04 15.19 -10.76
CA PRO A 330 45.63 13.93 -11.23
C PRO A 330 47.12 14.00 -11.60
N ASP A 331 47.79 15.13 -11.44
CA ASP A 331 49.19 15.32 -11.86
C ASP A 331 50.26 15.06 -10.77
N MET A 332 49.89 14.49 -9.61
CA MET A 332 50.85 14.16 -8.54
C MET A 332 51.20 12.66 -8.40
N LEU A 333 51.03 11.87 -9.46
CA LEU A 333 51.48 10.46 -9.50
C LEU A 333 52.34 10.21 -10.75
N LYS A 334 53.51 10.85 -10.78
CA LYS A 334 54.68 10.39 -11.55
C LYS A 334 55.93 10.60 -10.71
N THR A 335 56.29 9.56 -9.97
CA THR A 335 57.68 9.25 -9.60
C THR A 335 58.21 8.22 -10.58
#